data_AF-A0A0V0HJH7-F1
#
_entry.id   AF-A0A0V0HJH7-F1
#
_cell.length_a   1.000
_cell.length_b   1.000
_cell.length_c   1.000
_cell.angle_alpha   90.00
_cell.angle_beta   90.00
_cell.angle_gamma   90.00
#
_symmetry.space_group_name_H-M   'P 1'
#
loop_
_entity.id
_entity.type
_entity.pdbx_description
1 polymer ?
#
loop_
_entity_poly.entity_id
_entity_poly.type
_entity_poly.pdbx_seq_one_letter_code
_entity_poly.pdbx_strand_id
1 'polypeptide(L)'
;MAFVDRYGRRRLMIISMVGIISCLIVLSVVFFQASAHAPAISGTETAHFGNNTCTAYASAPNPASWNCMKCLAKEAECGFCSNTNLYAPGACIAKTDALAGACKAEKRVWYTKGCPSKFGFLAVVFLALYIIVYSPGMGTVPWIVNSEIYPLRFRGVGGGLAAVSNWTSNLIVSLTFLTLTEHLGSSGTFLLFAGFSFLGLIAIFFLVPETKGMQFEEVEKLLQKGYSPFRKNSSSTKEVSDYTK
;
A
#
# COMPACT_ATOMS: atom_id res chain seq x y z
N MET A 1 23.14 -6.97 5.52
CA MET A 1 23.94 -5.73 5.32
C MET A 1 24.85 -5.81 4.09
N ALA A 2 25.50 -6.94 3.78
CA ALA A 2 26.41 -7.05 2.62
C ALA A 2 25.81 -6.70 1.23
N PHE A 3 24.50 -6.85 1.04
CA PHE A 3 23.85 -6.55 -0.26
C PHE A 3 23.69 -5.04 -0.51
N VAL A 4 23.49 -4.26 0.55
CA VAL A 4 23.26 -2.79 0.47
C VAL A 4 24.56 -2.06 0.11
N ASP A 5 25.70 -2.51 0.66
CA ASP A 5 27.01 -1.92 0.37
C ASP A 5 27.46 -2.16 -1.08
N ARG A 6 27.04 -3.28 -1.69
CA ARG A 6 27.48 -3.64 -3.04
C ARG A 6 26.73 -2.88 -4.14
N TYR A 7 25.43 -2.65 -4.01
CA TYR A 7 24.58 -2.14 -5.11
C TYR A 7 24.45 -0.61 -5.22
N GLY A 8 24.83 0.15 -4.18
CA GLY A 8 24.63 1.60 -4.16
C GLY A 8 23.25 1.97 -3.61
N ARG A 9 23.23 2.94 -2.70
CA ARG A 9 22.08 3.19 -1.82
C ARG A 9 20.95 3.86 -2.59
N ARG A 10 21.30 4.82 -3.45
CA ARG A 10 20.32 5.50 -4.33
C ARG A 10 19.69 4.53 -5.31
N ARG A 11 20.50 3.67 -5.94
CA ARG A 11 20.01 2.65 -6.88
C ARG A 11 19.06 1.67 -6.20
N LEU A 12 19.39 1.26 -4.99
CA LEU A 12 18.58 0.30 -4.24
C LEU A 12 17.23 0.91 -3.79
N MET A 13 17.21 2.20 -3.40
CA MET A 13 15.96 2.93 -3.15
C MET A 13 15.09 3.06 -4.40
N ILE A 14 15.68 3.39 -5.55
CA ILE A 14 14.95 3.53 -6.82
C ILE A 14 14.36 2.18 -7.28
N ILE A 15 15.14 1.11 -7.25
CA ILE A 15 14.67 -0.24 -7.62
C ILE A 15 13.53 -0.68 -6.70
N SER A 16 13.67 -0.46 -5.39
CA SER A 16 12.64 -0.77 -4.41
C SER A 16 11.37 0.04 -4.66
N MET A 17 11.47 1.34 -4.91
CA MET A 17 10.30 2.19 -5.21
C MET A 17 9.57 1.77 -6.50
N VAL A 18 10.30 1.46 -7.57
CA VAL A 18 9.69 0.95 -8.81
C VAL A 18 8.95 -0.37 -8.56
N GLY A 19 9.57 -1.28 -7.80
CA GLY A 19 8.92 -2.53 -7.43
C GLY A 19 7.69 -2.32 -6.55
N ILE A 20 7.75 -1.43 -5.56
CA ILE A 20 6.61 -1.03 -4.72
C ILE A 20 5.46 -0.49 -5.59
N ILE A 21 5.73 0.47 -6.48
CA ILE A 21 4.71 1.07 -7.36
C ILE A 21 4.08 -0.01 -8.24
N SER A 22 4.88 -0.89 -8.83
CA SER A 22 4.36 -2.00 -9.65
C SER A 22 3.46 -2.94 -8.84
N CYS A 23 3.85 -3.29 -7.61
CA CYS A 23 3.05 -4.15 -6.73
C CYS A 23 1.73 -3.46 -6.32
N LEU A 24 1.76 -2.17 -6.01
CA LEU A 24 0.57 -1.40 -5.65
C LEU A 24 -0.43 -1.28 -6.81
N ILE A 25 0.06 -1.08 -8.04
CA ILE A 25 -0.80 -1.06 -9.23
C ILE A 25 -1.44 -2.44 -9.45
N VAL A 26 -0.65 -3.52 -9.37
CA VAL A 26 -1.18 -4.88 -9.51
C VAL A 26 -2.20 -5.21 -8.42
N LEU A 27 -1.92 -4.84 -7.16
CA LEU A 27 -2.88 -4.99 -6.06
C LEU A 27 -4.17 -4.22 -6.34
N SER A 28 -4.08 -2.97 -6.80
CA SER A 28 -5.26 -2.18 -7.17
C SER A 28 -6.13 -2.88 -8.22
N VAL A 29 -5.51 -3.47 -9.25
CA VAL A 29 -6.19 -4.24 -10.30
C VAL A 29 -6.81 -5.52 -9.73
N VAL A 30 -6.08 -6.26 -8.89
CA VAL A 30 -6.58 -7.49 -8.25
C VAL A 30 -7.80 -7.21 -7.37
N PHE A 31 -7.75 -6.15 -6.55
CA PHE A 31 -8.89 -5.73 -5.74
C PHE A 31 -10.07 -5.23 -6.58
N PHE A 32 -9.79 -4.56 -7.69
CA PHE A 32 -10.83 -4.16 -8.64
C PHE A 32 -11.53 -5.39 -9.24
N GLN A 33 -10.77 -6.37 -9.71
CA GLN A 33 -11.32 -7.61 -10.26
C GLN A 33 -12.05 -8.44 -9.20
N ALA A 34 -11.54 -8.48 -7.97
CA ALA A 34 -12.19 -9.13 -6.83
C ALA A 34 -13.55 -8.48 -6.50
N SER A 35 -13.65 -7.15 -6.61
CA SER A 35 -14.91 -6.43 -6.43
C SER A 35 -15.89 -6.67 -7.59
N ALA A 36 -15.40 -6.67 -8.83
CA ALA A 36 -16.22 -6.87 -10.02
C ALA A 36 -16.80 -8.29 -10.13
N HIS A 37 -16.04 -9.31 -9.72
CA HIS A 37 -16.47 -10.72 -9.73
C HIS A 37 -17.00 -11.21 -8.38
N ALA A 38 -17.28 -10.30 -7.45
CA ALA A 38 -17.90 -10.67 -6.18
C ALA A 38 -19.31 -11.24 -6.45
N PRO A 39 -19.76 -12.24 -5.66
CA PRO A 39 -21.09 -12.83 -5.86
C PRO A 39 -22.19 -11.77 -5.81
N ALA A 40 -23.11 -11.85 -6.75
CA ALA A 40 -24.31 -11.01 -6.76
C ALA A 40 -25.22 -11.36 -5.58
N ILE A 41 -26.13 -10.44 -5.24
CA ILE A 41 -27.15 -10.71 -4.23
C ILE A 41 -28.43 -11.15 -4.94
N SER A 42 -29.00 -12.27 -4.50
CA SER A 42 -30.31 -12.73 -4.98
C SER A 42 -31.40 -12.26 -4.04
N GLY A 43 -32.45 -11.66 -4.61
CA GLY A 43 -33.65 -11.26 -3.87
C GLY A 43 -34.38 -12.46 -3.26
N THR A 44 -34.36 -13.62 -3.91
CA THR A 44 -35.02 -14.84 -3.40
C THR A 44 -34.29 -15.42 -2.19
N GLU A 45 -32.96 -15.52 -2.26
CA GLU A 45 -32.13 -15.95 -1.13
C GLU A 45 -32.23 -14.96 0.03
N THR A 46 -32.37 -13.67 -0.27
CA THR A 46 -32.56 -12.65 0.75
C THR A 46 -33.94 -12.74 1.40
N ALA A 47 -34.99 -13.00 0.61
CA ALA A 47 -36.35 -13.22 1.11
C ALA A 47 -36.49 -14.50 1.94
N HIS A 48 -35.66 -15.53 1.68
CA HIS A 48 -35.62 -16.79 2.43
C HIS A 48 -35.37 -16.57 3.93
N PHE A 49 -34.64 -15.52 4.32
CA PHE A 49 -34.38 -15.15 5.71
C PHE A 49 -35.45 -14.21 6.33
N GLY A 50 -36.61 -14.06 5.68
CA GLY A 50 -37.83 -13.49 6.27
C GLY A 50 -37.84 -11.96 6.41
N ASN A 51 -37.70 -11.20 5.33
CA ASN A 51 -37.66 -9.72 5.31
C ASN A 51 -36.62 -9.06 6.23
N ASN A 52 -35.74 -9.84 6.86
CA ASN A 52 -34.69 -9.35 7.76
C ASN A 52 -33.45 -8.87 7.00
N THR A 53 -33.68 -7.98 6.04
CA THR A 53 -32.62 -7.35 5.25
C THR A 53 -32.04 -6.16 5.98
N CYS A 54 -30.80 -5.78 5.67
CA CYS A 54 -30.28 -4.53 6.21
C CYS A 54 -30.93 -3.30 5.57
N THR A 55 -31.07 -2.23 6.35
CA THR A 55 -31.73 -0.97 5.97
C THR A 55 -31.16 -0.38 4.67
N ALA A 56 -29.83 -0.47 4.51
CA ALA A 56 -29.12 0.01 3.33
C ALA A 56 -29.50 -0.74 2.05
N TYR A 57 -29.73 -2.05 2.12
CA TYR A 57 -30.17 -2.85 0.97
C TYR A 57 -31.64 -2.61 0.65
N ALA A 58 -32.49 -2.53 1.68
CA ALA A 58 -33.93 -2.29 1.53
C ALA A 58 -34.25 -0.90 0.95
N SER A 59 -33.48 0.13 1.32
CA SER A 59 -33.64 1.51 0.83
C SER A 59 -32.90 1.78 -0.48
N ALA A 60 -32.24 0.79 -1.06
CA ALA A 60 -31.43 0.97 -2.27
C ALA A 60 -32.31 1.20 -3.51
N PRO A 61 -31.99 2.18 -4.38
CA PRO A 61 -32.74 2.43 -5.61
C PRO A 61 -32.74 1.23 -6.59
N ASN A 62 -31.66 0.42 -6.59
CA ASN A 62 -31.49 -0.73 -7.49
C ASN A 62 -30.85 -1.93 -6.76
N PRO A 63 -31.63 -2.72 -6.00
CA PRO A 63 -31.12 -3.84 -5.21
C PRO A 63 -30.45 -4.94 -6.07
N ALA A 64 -30.92 -5.13 -7.31
CA ALA A 64 -30.37 -6.12 -8.24
C ALA A 64 -28.92 -5.85 -8.70
N SER A 65 -28.44 -4.60 -8.55
CA SER A 65 -27.06 -4.21 -8.89
C SER A 65 -26.06 -4.42 -7.75
N TRP A 66 -26.54 -4.93 -6.61
CA TRP A 66 -25.72 -5.11 -5.42
C TRP A 66 -24.97 -6.44 -5.50
N ASN A 67 -23.74 -6.40 -5.04
CA ASN A 67 -22.89 -7.56 -4.84
C ASN A 67 -22.50 -7.65 -3.37
N CYS A 68 -21.88 -8.77 -2.99
CA CYS A 68 -21.41 -8.99 -1.63
C CYS A 68 -20.57 -7.82 -1.10
N MET A 69 -19.69 -7.23 -1.93
CA MET A 69 -18.82 -6.12 -1.51
C MET A 69 -19.62 -4.85 -1.17
N LYS A 70 -20.64 -4.50 -1.95
CA LYS A 70 -21.55 -3.37 -1.63
C LYS A 70 -22.39 -3.61 -0.38
N CYS A 71 -22.83 -4.86 -0.17
CA CYS A 71 -23.54 -5.23 1.06
C CYS A 71 -22.65 -5.06 2.28
N LEU A 72 -21.42 -5.59 2.23
CA LEU A 72 -20.48 -5.52 3.36
C LEU A 72 -19.83 -4.14 3.53
N ALA A 73 -19.84 -3.28 2.51
CA ALA A 73 -19.34 -1.89 2.63
C ALA A 73 -20.07 -1.07 3.70
N LYS A 74 -21.24 -1.53 4.17
CA LYS A 74 -21.95 -1.01 5.34
C LYS A 74 -21.74 -1.94 6.54
N GLU A 75 -20.47 -2.05 6.96
CA GLU A 75 -19.95 -3.00 7.97
C GLU A 75 -20.69 -2.97 9.33
N ALA A 76 -21.40 -1.88 9.62
CA ALA A 76 -22.13 -1.68 10.86
C ALA A 76 -23.45 -2.48 10.93
N GLU A 77 -24.16 -2.69 9.81
CA GLU A 77 -25.55 -3.17 9.83
C GLU A 77 -25.83 -4.37 8.92
N CYS A 78 -24.97 -4.63 7.93
CA CYS A 78 -25.19 -5.69 6.95
C CYS A 78 -24.21 -6.86 7.13
N GLY A 79 -24.67 -8.06 6.80
CA GLY A 79 -23.85 -9.26 6.64
C GLY A 79 -24.29 -10.06 5.43
N PHE A 80 -23.35 -10.82 4.87
CA PHE A 80 -23.59 -11.61 3.65
C PHE A 80 -23.59 -13.09 3.98
N CYS A 81 -24.72 -13.76 3.73
CA CYS A 81 -24.83 -15.22 3.81
C CYS A 81 -24.61 -15.80 2.42
N SER A 82 -23.60 -16.65 2.27
CA SER A 82 -23.31 -17.33 1.00
C SER A 82 -24.37 -18.39 0.69
N ASN A 83 -24.47 -18.73 -0.59
CA ASN A 83 -25.20 -19.93 -1.00
C ASN A 83 -24.35 -21.18 -0.71
N THR A 84 -24.92 -22.37 -0.91
CA THR A 84 -24.20 -23.66 -0.85
C THR A 84 -22.98 -23.67 -1.77
N ASN A 85 -23.10 -23.01 -2.94
CA ASN A 85 -21.96 -22.67 -3.79
C ASN A 85 -21.43 -21.28 -3.41
N LEU A 86 -20.18 -21.19 -2.94
CA LEU A 86 -19.58 -19.94 -2.45
C LEU A 86 -19.58 -18.78 -3.46
N TYR A 87 -19.52 -19.09 -4.76
CA TYR A 87 -19.49 -18.09 -5.84
C TYR A 87 -20.87 -17.82 -6.45
N ALA A 88 -21.90 -18.55 -6.02
CA ALA A 88 -23.27 -18.33 -6.49
C ALA A 88 -23.89 -17.13 -5.75
N PRO A 89 -24.97 -16.55 -6.29
CA PRO A 89 -25.65 -15.45 -5.64
C PRO A 89 -26.12 -15.79 -4.23
N GLY A 90 -25.79 -14.92 -3.26
CA GLY A 90 -26.11 -15.08 -1.84
C GLY A 90 -27.14 -14.07 -1.34
N ALA A 91 -27.33 -14.05 -0.02
CA ALA A 91 -28.27 -13.18 0.66
C ALA A 91 -27.55 -12.03 1.40
N CYS A 92 -28.07 -10.80 1.28
CA CYS A 92 -27.64 -9.67 2.09
C CYS A 92 -28.66 -9.41 3.20
N ILE A 93 -28.29 -9.68 4.45
CA ILE A 93 -29.21 -9.66 5.59
C ILE A 93 -28.64 -8.82 6.73
N ALA A 94 -29.49 -8.46 7.70
CA ALA A 94 -29.05 -7.68 8.84
C ALA A 94 -27.99 -8.44 9.67
N LYS A 95 -27.03 -7.71 10.22
CA LYS A 95 -25.96 -8.27 11.04
C LYS A 95 -26.45 -8.54 12.47
N THR A 96 -27.14 -9.66 12.67
CA THR A 96 -27.56 -10.14 14.00
C THR A 96 -27.07 -11.56 14.26
N ASP A 97 -26.82 -11.90 15.52
CA ASP A 97 -26.35 -13.24 15.90
C ASP A 97 -27.38 -14.33 15.55
N ALA A 98 -28.67 -14.00 15.60
CA ALA A 98 -29.75 -14.90 15.19
C ALA A 98 -29.67 -15.27 13.70
N LEU A 99 -29.49 -14.27 12.83
CA LEU A 99 -29.37 -14.49 11.38
C LEU A 99 -28.04 -15.15 11.00
N ALA A 100 -26.96 -14.79 11.70
CA ALA A 100 -25.68 -15.48 11.55
C ALA A 100 -25.78 -16.95 11.95
N GLY A 101 -26.53 -17.26 13.02
CA GLY A 101 -26.84 -18.62 13.46
C GLY A 101 -27.69 -19.38 12.43
N ALA A 102 -28.73 -18.75 11.88
CA ALA A 102 -29.59 -19.33 10.85
C ALA A 102 -28.80 -19.66 9.56
N CYS A 103 -27.95 -18.75 9.10
CA CYS A 103 -27.06 -18.99 7.95
C CYS A 103 -26.14 -20.20 8.19
N LYS A 104 -25.53 -20.28 9.38
CA LYS A 104 -24.64 -21.39 9.74
C LYS A 104 -25.39 -22.71 9.92
N ALA A 105 -26.64 -22.68 10.39
CA ALA A 105 -27.48 -23.88 10.53
C ALA A 105 -27.76 -24.55 9.17
N GLU A 106 -27.84 -23.77 8.10
CA GLU A 106 -27.95 -24.26 6.72
C GLU A 106 -26.61 -24.70 6.09
N LYS A 107 -25.54 -24.80 6.89
CA LYS A 107 -24.16 -25.07 6.44
C LYS A 107 -23.61 -24.03 5.45
N ARG A 108 -24.12 -22.80 5.49
CA ARG A 108 -23.64 -21.68 4.67
C ARG A 108 -22.60 -20.86 5.42
N VAL A 109 -21.70 -20.21 4.69
CA VAL A 109 -20.65 -19.36 5.28
C VAL A 109 -21.17 -17.94 5.44
N TRP A 110 -20.98 -17.40 6.64
CA TRP A 110 -21.35 -16.04 7.02
C TRP A 110 -20.15 -15.10 6.88
N TYR A 111 -20.31 -14.04 6.09
CA TYR A 111 -19.28 -13.05 5.80
C TYR A 111 -19.67 -11.69 6.38
N THR A 112 -18.70 -11.05 7.04
CA THR A 112 -18.89 -9.71 7.67
C THR A 112 -17.84 -8.69 7.26
N LYS A 113 -16.63 -9.13 6.89
CA LYS A 113 -15.49 -8.25 6.59
C LYS A 113 -14.86 -8.49 5.20
N GLY A 114 -15.38 -9.46 4.44
CA GLY A 114 -14.81 -9.78 3.14
C GLY A 114 -15.65 -10.81 2.39
N CYS A 115 -15.60 -10.76 1.07
CA CYS A 115 -16.38 -11.63 0.19
C CYS A 115 -15.52 -12.76 -0.40
N PRO A 116 -16.13 -13.91 -0.73
CA PRO A 116 -15.40 -14.97 -1.41
C PRO A 116 -14.96 -14.48 -2.79
N SER A 117 -13.66 -14.57 -3.06
CA SER A 117 -13.06 -14.17 -4.33
C SER A 117 -11.99 -15.18 -4.73
N LYS A 118 -11.99 -15.60 -6.00
CA LYS A 118 -10.92 -16.45 -6.56
C LYS A 118 -9.59 -15.71 -6.65
N PHE A 119 -9.63 -14.38 -6.70
CA PHE A 119 -8.45 -13.52 -6.82
C PHE A 119 -7.83 -13.15 -5.47
N GLY A 120 -8.48 -13.51 -4.35
CA GLY A 120 -7.98 -13.19 -3.00
C GLY A 120 -6.58 -13.74 -2.72
N PHE A 121 -6.25 -14.93 -3.23
CA PHE A 121 -4.91 -15.51 -3.08
C PHE A 121 -3.83 -14.67 -3.79
N LEU A 122 -4.14 -14.12 -4.97
CA LEU A 122 -3.19 -13.24 -5.68
C LEU A 122 -2.90 -11.98 -4.87
N ALA A 123 -3.91 -11.41 -4.19
CA ALA A 123 -3.70 -10.25 -3.33
C ALA A 123 -2.69 -10.55 -2.20
N VAL A 124 -2.75 -11.74 -1.60
CA VAL A 124 -1.80 -12.16 -0.57
C VAL A 124 -0.39 -12.30 -1.13
N VAL A 125 -0.24 -12.93 -2.31
CA VAL A 125 1.07 -13.10 -2.96
C VAL A 125 1.71 -11.74 -3.29
N PHE A 126 0.96 -10.82 -3.88
CA PHE A 126 1.49 -9.50 -4.23
C PHE A 126 1.75 -8.62 -3.01
N LEU A 127 0.98 -8.78 -1.92
CA LEU A 127 1.28 -8.13 -0.65
C LEU A 127 2.59 -8.65 -0.05
N ALA A 128 2.84 -9.96 -0.12
CA ALA A 128 4.11 -10.54 0.32
C ALA A 128 5.29 -10.03 -0.55
N LEU A 129 5.11 -9.97 -1.87
CA LEU A 129 6.11 -9.38 -2.78
C LEU A 129 6.38 -7.91 -2.46
N TYR A 130 5.35 -7.12 -2.17
CA TYR A 130 5.50 -5.74 -1.72
C TYR A 130 6.41 -5.64 -0.49
N ILE A 131 6.20 -6.50 0.53
CA ILE A 131 7.02 -6.51 1.75
C ILE A 131 8.48 -6.89 1.44
N ILE A 132 8.69 -7.91 0.59
CA ILE A 132 10.02 -8.39 0.20
C ILE A 132 10.80 -7.29 -0.53
N VAL A 133 10.15 -6.53 -1.41
CA VAL A 133 10.77 -5.43 -2.14
C VAL A 133 10.99 -4.20 -1.25
N TYR A 134 10.06 -3.92 -0.34
CA TYR A 134 10.14 -2.80 0.59
C TYR A 134 11.29 -2.97 1.59
N SER A 135 11.42 -4.15 2.19
CA SER A 135 12.31 -4.40 3.33
C SER A 135 13.78 -3.99 3.10
N PRO A 136 14.50 -4.47 2.06
CA PRO A 136 15.90 -4.12 1.87
C PRO A 136 16.10 -2.70 1.34
N GLY A 137 15.07 -2.10 0.72
CA GLY A 137 15.15 -0.78 0.12
C GLY A 137 14.62 0.31 1.02
N MET A 138 13.37 0.68 0.83
CA MET A 138 12.74 1.76 1.60
C MET A 138 12.64 1.46 3.11
N GLY A 139 12.71 0.19 3.52
CA GLY A 139 12.73 -0.19 4.93
C GLY A 139 14.02 0.18 5.65
N THR A 140 15.18 -0.08 5.04
CA THR A 140 16.48 0.10 5.72
C THR A 140 17.30 1.28 5.21
N VAL A 141 17.29 1.56 3.90
CA VAL A 141 18.21 2.55 3.31
C VAL A 141 17.97 3.98 3.81
N PRO A 142 16.72 4.48 3.97
CA PRO A 142 16.50 5.83 4.47
C PRO A 142 17.13 6.08 5.84
N TRP A 143 17.08 5.10 6.75
CA TRP A 143 17.71 5.21 8.07
C TRP A 143 19.24 5.29 8.00
N ILE A 144 19.85 4.58 7.05
CA ILE A 144 21.30 4.62 6.84
C ILE A 144 21.70 5.95 6.18
N VAL A 145 20.96 6.41 5.18
CA VAL A 145 21.23 7.71 4.54
C VAL A 145 21.07 8.86 5.53
N ASN A 146 20.07 8.78 6.41
CA ASN A 146 19.84 9.74 7.47
C ASN A 146 21.02 9.85 8.45
N SER A 147 21.74 8.76 8.73
CA SER A 147 22.92 8.80 9.61
C SER A 147 24.19 9.32 8.90
N GLU A 148 24.23 9.29 7.57
CA GLU A 148 25.37 9.72 6.76
C GLU A 148 25.33 11.18 6.30
N ILE A 149 24.14 11.72 6.04
CA ILE A 149 23.99 13.08 5.53
C ILE A 149 24.28 14.12 6.62
N TYR A 150 23.98 13.81 7.89
CA TYR A 150 24.12 14.79 8.95
C TYR A 150 25.55 14.89 9.50
N PRO A 151 26.07 16.13 9.67
CA PRO A 151 27.35 16.36 10.34
C PRO A 151 27.29 15.88 11.79
N LEU A 152 28.44 15.45 12.34
CA LEU A 152 28.55 14.83 13.66
C LEU A 152 27.83 15.61 14.77
N ARG A 153 27.92 16.95 14.75
CA ARG A 153 27.32 17.84 15.75
C ARG A 153 25.78 17.82 15.75
N PHE A 154 25.14 17.62 14.60
CA PHE A 154 23.68 17.72 14.46
C PHE A 154 23.00 16.37 14.19
N ARG A 155 23.76 15.28 14.07
CA ARG A 155 23.25 13.95 13.76
C ARG A 155 22.16 13.47 14.73
N GLY A 156 22.29 13.75 16.02
CA GLY A 156 21.28 13.39 17.02
C GLY A 156 19.95 14.11 16.81
N VAL A 157 19.98 15.43 16.58
CA VAL A 157 18.78 16.25 16.37
C VAL A 157 18.13 15.95 15.02
N GLY A 158 18.93 15.87 13.96
CA GLY A 158 18.43 15.51 12.62
C GLY A 158 17.83 14.10 12.60
N GLY A 159 18.48 13.15 13.26
CA GLY A 159 17.98 11.79 13.46
C GLY A 159 16.64 11.74 14.19
N GLY A 160 16.53 12.47 15.30
CA GLY A 160 15.30 12.57 16.07
C GLY A 160 14.15 13.19 15.28
N LEU A 161 14.40 14.28 14.56
CA LEU A 161 13.37 14.94 13.74
C LEU A 161 12.88 14.03 12.62
N ALA A 162 13.79 13.34 11.93
CA ALA A 162 13.44 12.36 10.90
C ALA A 162 12.58 11.22 11.46
N ALA A 163 12.90 10.73 12.67
CA ALA A 163 12.11 9.70 13.33
C ALA A 163 10.70 10.19 13.70
N VAL A 164 10.58 11.39 14.28
CA VAL A 164 9.27 12.00 14.59
C VAL A 164 8.44 12.16 13.34
N SER A 165 9.01 12.66 12.23
CA SER A 165 8.31 12.77 10.95
C SER A 165 7.85 11.42 10.41
N ASN A 166 8.67 10.37 10.55
CA ASN A 166 8.32 9.01 10.13
C ASN A 166 7.14 8.44 10.93
N TRP A 167 7.22 8.49 12.26
CA TRP A 167 6.17 7.98 13.13
C TRP A 167 4.87 8.80 13.03
N THR A 168 4.97 10.12 12.86
CA THR A 168 3.81 10.98 12.62
C THR A 168 3.12 10.61 11.30
N SER A 169 3.88 10.40 10.23
CA SER A 169 3.33 9.96 8.94
C SER A 169 2.68 8.58 9.05
N ASN A 170 3.29 7.66 9.81
CA ASN A 170 2.72 6.33 10.06
C ASN A 170 1.38 6.41 10.82
N LEU A 171 1.27 7.28 11.82
CA LEU A 171 0.02 7.54 12.54
C LEU A 171 -1.06 8.07 11.60
N ILE A 172 -0.72 9.07 10.76
CA ILE A 172 -1.68 9.65 9.79
C ILE A 172 -2.19 8.58 8.83
N VAL A 173 -1.31 7.77 8.25
CA VAL A 173 -1.72 6.68 7.35
C VAL A 173 -2.59 5.66 8.06
N SER A 174 -2.24 5.27 9.30
CA SER A 174 -3.02 4.29 10.07
C SER A 174 -4.43 4.78 10.39
N LEU A 175 -4.59 6.07 10.73
CA LEU A 175 -5.88 6.68 11.02
C LEU A 175 -6.73 6.86 9.76
N THR A 176 -6.10 7.20 8.63
CA THR A 176 -6.81 7.51 7.38
C THR A 176 -7.09 6.28 6.53
N PHE A 177 -6.37 5.17 6.72
CA PHE A 177 -6.47 3.99 5.86
C PHE A 177 -7.88 3.40 5.82
N LEU A 178 -8.51 3.17 6.98
CA LEU A 178 -9.83 2.56 7.04
C LEU A 178 -10.88 3.45 6.35
N THR A 179 -10.88 4.75 6.67
CA THR A 179 -11.76 5.75 6.05
C THR A 179 -11.55 5.82 4.53
N LEU A 180 -10.30 5.79 4.05
CA LEU A 180 -10.02 5.75 2.62
C LEU A 180 -10.55 4.47 1.96
N THR A 181 -10.41 3.31 2.61
CA THR A 181 -10.92 2.05 2.06
C THR A 181 -12.45 1.99 2.03
N GLU A 182 -13.13 2.63 2.98
CA GLU A 182 -14.60 2.72 3.01
C GLU A 182 -15.14 3.62 1.90
N HIS A 183 -14.50 4.77 1.65
CA HIS A 183 -14.97 5.76 0.69
C HIS A 183 -14.48 5.54 -0.75
N LEU A 184 -13.18 5.25 -0.94
CA LEU A 184 -12.58 5.02 -2.26
C LEU A 184 -12.61 3.55 -2.68
N GLY A 185 -12.88 2.64 -1.74
CA GLY A 185 -12.69 1.21 -1.95
C GLY A 185 -11.20 0.82 -1.90
N SER A 186 -10.91 -0.44 -1.57
CA SER A 186 -9.53 -0.94 -1.47
C SER A 186 -8.71 -0.70 -2.75
N SER A 187 -9.32 -0.88 -3.94
CA SER A 187 -8.65 -0.64 -5.23
C SER A 187 -8.20 0.83 -5.37
N GLY A 188 -9.08 1.78 -5.04
CA GLY A 188 -8.78 3.21 -5.09
C GLY A 188 -7.70 3.62 -4.09
N THR A 189 -7.75 3.07 -2.86
CA THR A 189 -6.74 3.35 -1.82
C THR A 189 -5.34 2.88 -2.24
N PHE A 190 -5.19 1.66 -2.79
CA PHE A 190 -3.89 1.18 -3.27
C PHE A 190 -3.35 2.01 -4.45
N LEU A 191 -4.23 2.46 -5.36
CA LEU A 191 -3.83 3.33 -6.47
C LEU A 191 -3.36 4.70 -5.98
N LEU A 192 -4.03 5.26 -4.98
CA LEU A 192 -3.66 6.52 -4.34
C LEU A 192 -2.27 6.41 -3.68
N PHE A 193 -1.99 5.31 -2.98
CA PHE A 193 -0.64 5.06 -2.44
C PHE A 193 0.41 4.81 -3.52
N ALA A 194 0.04 4.23 -4.67
CA ALA A 194 0.94 4.13 -5.81
C ALA A 194 1.30 5.53 -6.34
N GLY A 195 0.34 6.46 -6.37
CA GLY A 195 0.56 7.86 -6.72
C GLY A 195 1.52 8.58 -5.76
N PHE A 196 1.32 8.45 -4.45
CA PHE A 196 2.26 9.02 -3.46
C PHE A 196 3.65 8.38 -3.57
N SER A 197 3.73 7.08 -3.80
CA SER A 197 5.00 6.37 -3.99
C SER A 197 5.72 6.86 -5.26
N PHE A 198 4.98 7.18 -6.32
CA PHE A 198 5.53 7.77 -7.54
C PHE A 198 6.09 9.18 -7.32
N LEU A 199 5.37 10.04 -6.59
CA LEU A 199 5.89 11.35 -6.19
C LEU A 199 7.15 11.21 -5.30
N GLY A 200 7.15 10.23 -4.40
CA GLY A 200 8.33 9.88 -3.60
C GLY A 200 9.51 9.41 -4.45
N LEU A 201 9.26 8.61 -5.49
CA LEU A 201 10.29 8.19 -6.44
C LEU A 201 10.91 9.38 -7.19
N ILE A 202 10.08 10.34 -7.63
CA ILE A 202 10.56 11.59 -8.24
C ILE A 202 11.44 12.34 -7.24
N ALA A 203 10.95 12.56 -6.02
CA ALA A 203 11.71 13.25 -4.97
C ALA A 203 13.05 12.57 -4.68
N ILE A 204 13.09 11.24 -4.57
CA ILE A 204 14.32 10.47 -4.38
C ILE A 204 15.27 10.66 -5.56
N PHE A 205 14.75 10.65 -6.79
CA PHE A 205 15.57 10.83 -7.97
C PHE A 205 16.25 12.20 -8.00
N PHE A 206 15.54 13.27 -7.62
CA PHE A 206 16.06 14.65 -7.69
C PHE A 206 16.83 15.10 -6.45
N LEU A 207 16.46 14.64 -5.25
CA LEU A 207 16.98 15.16 -3.98
C LEU A 207 18.04 14.27 -3.34
N VAL A 208 18.09 12.97 -3.65
CA VAL A 208 18.99 12.05 -2.96
C VAL A 208 20.26 11.85 -3.77
N PRO A 209 21.42 12.38 -3.30
CA PRO A 209 22.71 12.08 -3.90
C PRO A 209 23.13 10.63 -3.64
N GLU A 210 23.98 10.07 -4.50
CA GLU A 210 24.60 8.77 -4.21
C GLU A 210 25.69 8.98 -3.15
N THR A 211 25.51 8.41 -1.95
CA THR A 211 26.48 8.50 -0.84
C THR A 211 27.46 7.33 -0.78
N LYS A 212 27.38 6.37 -1.72
CA LYS A 212 28.23 5.17 -1.69
C LYS A 212 29.72 5.51 -1.84
N GLY A 213 30.50 5.14 -0.84
CA GLY A 213 31.96 5.15 -0.89
C GLY A 213 32.61 6.53 -0.65
N MET A 214 31.83 7.54 -0.27
CA MET A 214 32.36 8.85 0.12
C MET A 214 32.64 8.91 1.63
N GLN A 215 33.71 9.59 2.00
CA GLN A 215 33.97 9.96 3.40
C GLN A 215 32.92 10.97 3.87
N PHE A 216 32.65 11.04 5.18
CA PHE A 216 31.65 11.97 5.74
C PHE A 216 31.93 13.43 5.33
N GLU A 217 33.21 13.83 5.26
CA GLU A 217 33.56 15.20 4.84
C GLU A 217 33.30 15.48 3.34
N GLU A 218 33.34 14.45 2.49
CA GLU A 218 33.06 14.58 1.06
C GLU A 218 31.56 14.74 0.80
N VAL A 219 30.71 14.05 1.57
CA VAL A 219 29.25 14.24 1.53
C VAL A 219 28.89 15.66 1.94
N GLU A 220 29.52 16.19 2.99
CA GLU A 220 29.31 17.56 3.44
C GLU A 220 29.73 18.59 2.38
N LYS A 221 30.90 18.41 1.75
CA LYS A 221 31.36 19.27 0.64
C LYS A 221 30.46 19.19 -0.60
N LEU A 222 29.89 18.01 -0.90
CA LEU A 222 28.95 17.84 -2.02
C LEU A 222 27.65 18.61 -1.77
N LEU A 223 27.12 18.53 -0.55
CA LEU A 223 25.91 19.25 -0.15
C LEU A 223 26.13 20.77 -0.12
N GLN A 224 27.30 21.23 0.36
CA GLN A 224 27.67 22.65 0.35
C GLN A 224 27.83 23.22 -1.07
N LYS A 225 28.32 22.43 -2.05
CA LYS A 225 28.47 22.85 -3.45
C LYS A 225 27.16 22.87 -4.26
N GLY A 226 26.06 22.36 -3.72
CA GLY A 226 24.77 22.23 -4.41
C GLY A 226 24.72 21.01 -5.33
N TYR A 227 23.86 20.05 -4.97
CA TYR A 227 23.64 18.83 -5.76
C TYR A 227 22.73 19.11 -6.97
N SER A 228 23.12 18.63 -8.16
CA SER A 228 22.27 18.60 -9.36
C SER A 228 22.22 17.19 -9.96
N PRO A 229 21.04 16.59 -10.15
CA PRO A 229 20.88 15.20 -10.57
C PRO A 229 21.27 14.95 -12.04
N PHE A 230 21.39 16.01 -12.86
CA PHE A 230 21.76 15.91 -14.28
C PHE A 230 23.23 16.24 -14.55
N ARG A 231 24.05 16.49 -13.52
CA ARG A 231 25.45 16.87 -13.73
C ARG A 231 26.24 15.68 -14.29
N LYS A 232 26.30 15.60 -15.62
CA LYS A 232 27.26 14.79 -16.37
C LYS A 232 28.64 15.06 -15.75
N ASN A 233 29.31 14.03 -15.26
CA ASN A 233 30.70 14.11 -14.79
C ASN A 233 31.59 14.59 -15.95
N SER A 234 31.74 15.91 -16.10
CA SER A 234 32.74 16.54 -16.97
C SER A 234 34.02 16.89 -16.19
N SER A 235 34.17 16.42 -14.95
CA SER A 235 35.30 16.77 -14.07
C SER A 235 36.21 15.59 -13.74
N SER A 236 36.26 14.55 -14.58
CA SER A 236 37.29 13.50 -14.48
C SER A 236 38.53 13.78 -15.34
N THR A 237 38.62 14.93 -16.02
CA THR A 237 39.70 15.19 -17.00
C THR A 237 40.55 16.42 -16.70
N LYS A 238 40.35 17.13 -15.56
CA LYS A 238 41.14 18.34 -15.26
C LYS A 238 42.16 18.21 -14.12
N GLU A 239 42.11 17.18 -13.27
CA GLU A 239 43.08 17.05 -12.16
C GLU A 239 44.37 16.28 -12.52
N VAL A 240 44.46 15.62 -13.68
CA VAL A 240 45.67 14.86 -14.06
C VAL A 240 46.68 15.72 -14.84
N SER A 241 46.31 16.90 -15.35
CA SER A 241 47.21 17.73 -16.18
C SER A 241 48.09 18.71 -15.39
N ASP A 242 47.87 18.91 -14.09
CA ASP A 242 48.57 19.95 -13.31
C ASP A 242 49.72 19.40 -12.42
N TYR A 243 49.98 18.09 -12.48
CA TYR A 243 51.14 17.45 -11.82
C TYR A 243 52.30 17.15 -12.78
N THR A 244 52.22 17.60 -14.04
CA THR A 244 53.29 17.42 -15.05
C THR A 244 53.74 18.74 -15.66
N LYS A 245 54.11 19.71 -14.82
CA LYS A 245 55.03 20.80 -15.18
C LYS A 245 55.86 21.22 -13.97
#